data_AF-A0A316TRI1-F1
#
_entry.id   AF-A0A316TRI1-F1
#
_cell.length_a   1.000
_cell.length_b   1.000
_cell.length_c   1.000
_cell.angle_alpha   90.00
_cell.angle_beta   90.00
_cell.angle_gamma   90.00
#
_symmetry.space_group_name_H-M   'P 1'
#
loop_
_entity.id
_entity.type
_entity.pdbx_description
1 polymer ?
#
loop_
_entity_poly.entity_id
_entity_poly.type
_entity_poly.pdbx_seq_one_letter_code
_entity_poly.pdbx_strand_id
1 'polypeptide(L)'
;MADEDIFYAMAEEELNQYQHFFLFSERELFRKGKYRELAEKSLRQTRIFGAIVFINIIIFSVISIFHFIDFGNDQTLSSLVLGLLGWAFVIASTYFYTRNILEKKKCMERVLKLLKAREQYIGS
;
A
#
# COMPACT_ATOMS: atom_id res chain seq x y z
N MET A 1 13.11 23.28 -25.52
CA MET A 1 12.75 22.76 -24.19
C MET A 1 12.40 21.31 -24.43
N ALA A 2 13.29 20.44 -23.96
CA ALA A 2 13.56 19.13 -24.55
C ALA A 2 12.56 18.09 -24.03
N ASP A 3 12.12 17.17 -24.88
CA ASP A 3 11.16 16.11 -24.54
C ASP A 3 11.54 15.30 -23.29
N GLU A 4 12.81 15.33 -22.89
CA GLU A 4 13.32 14.75 -21.64
C GLU A 4 12.66 15.31 -20.37
N ASP A 5 12.29 16.59 -20.36
CA ASP A 5 11.60 17.24 -19.25
C ASP A 5 10.13 16.80 -19.18
N ILE A 6 9.53 16.39 -20.32
CA ILE A 6 8.12 16.00 -20.39
C ILE A 6 7.89 14.70 -19.61
N PHE A 7 8.79 13.72 -19.74
CA PHE A 7 8.68 12.47 -18.98
C PHE A 7 8.83 12.68 -17.47
N TYR A 8 9.72 13.59 -17.07
CA TYR A 8 9.90 13.95 -15.66
C TYR A 8 8.70 14.74 -15.12
N ALA A 9 8.17 15.68 -15.89
CA ALA A 9 6.97 16.44 -15.54
C ALA A 9 5.75 15.52 -15.40
N MET A 10 5.55 14.56 -16.31
CA MET A 10 4.47 13.57 -16.22
C MET A 10 4.63 12.65 -15.00
N ALA A 11 5.86 12.20 -14.70
CA ALA A 11 6.13 11.40 -13.52
C ALA A 11 5.89 12.19 -12.23
N GLU A 12 6.28 13.46 -12.20
CA GLU A 12 6.06 14.35 -11.07
C GLU A 12 4.57 14.63 -10.85
N GLU A 13 3.80 14.88 -11.92
CA GLU A 13 2.36 15.12 -11.85
C GLU A 13 1.59 13.89 -11.32
N GLU A 14 1.92 12.70 -11.82
CA GLU A 14 1.40 11.43 -11.27
C GLU A 14 1.77 11.28 -9.79
N LEU A 15 3.02 11.52 -9.39
CA LEU A 15 3.43 11.40 -7.99
C LEU A 15 2.75 12.45 -7.09
N ASN A 16 2.49 13.66 -7.60
CA ASN A 16 1.89 14.74 -6.84
C ASN A 16 0.43 14.41 -6.47
N GLN A 17 -0.31 13.75 -7.36
CA GLN A 17 -1.66 13.25 -7.07
C GLN A 17 -1.69 12.26 -5.90
N TYR A 18 -0.62 11.49 -5.69
CA TYR A 18 -0.51 10.48 -4.64
C TYR A 18 0.40 10.87 -3.47
N GLN A 19 0.84 12.14 -3.39
CA GLN A 19 1.78 12.62 -2.38
C GLN A 19 1.25 12.45 -0.94
N HIS A 20 -0.07 12.49 -0.75
CA HIS A 20 -0.72 12.29 0.54
C HIS A 20 -0.51 10.88 1.11
N PHE A 21 -0.23 9.89 0.26
CA PHE A 21 0.11 8.52 0.67
C PHE A 21 1.60 8.29 0.95
N PHE A 22 2.44 9.33 0.78
CA PHE A 22 3.88 9.19 0.96
C PHE A 22 4.24 9.27 2.44
N LEU A 23 5.03 8.28 2.88
CA LEU A 23 5.71 8.32 4.16
C LEU A 23 6.74 9.46 4.16
N PHE A 24 7.13 9.91 5.34
CA PHE A 24 8.10 11.01 5.50
C PHE A 24 9.38 10.79 4.66
N SER A 25 9.93 9.57 4.68
CA SER A 25 11.12 9.23 3.89
C SER A 25 10.91 9.23 2.37
N GLU A 26 9.68 8.99 1.90
CA GLU A 26 9.34 9.07 0.47
C GLU A 26 9.16 10.53 0.04
N ARG A 27 8.60 11.39 0.91
CA ARG A 27 8.50 12.83 0.66
C ARG A 27 9.86 13.49 0.50
N GLU A 28 10.85 13.04 1.27
CA GLU A 28 12.23 13.54 1.14
C GLU A 28 12.87 13.12 -0.21
N LEU A 29 12.63 11.89 -0.66
CA LEU A 29 13.09 11.42 -1.97
C LEU A 29 12.39 12.15 -3.12
N PHE A 30 11.10 12.47 -2.95
CA PHE A 30 10.32 13.26 -3.90
C PHE A 30 10.91 14.67 -4.05
N ARG A 31 11.18 15.35 -2.93
CA ARG A 31 11.81 16.69 -2.93
C ARG A 31 13.21 16.70 -3.55
N LYS A 32 13.93 15.59 -3.49
CA LYS A 32 15.27 15.42 -4.08
C LYS A 32 15.21 15.03 -5.58
N GLY A 33 14.02 14.92 -6.18
CA GLY A 33 13.85 14.50 -7.58
C GLY A 33 14.21 13.04 -7.87
N LYS A 34 14.39 12.21 -6.82
CA LYS A 34 14.85 10.82 -6.94
C LYS A 34 13.67 9.87 -7.18
N TYR A 35 12.96 10.06 -8.28
CA TYR A 35 11.70 9.35 -8.55
C TYR A 35 11.86 7.83 -8.70
N ARG A 36 12.96 7.36 -9.30
CA ARG A 36 13.25 5.92 -9.43
C ARG A 36 13.45 5.23 -8.07
N GLU A 37 14.30 5.82 -7.23
CA GLU A 37 14.59 5.30 -5.88
C GLU A 37 13.33 5.33 -5.01
N LEU A 38 12.51 6.38 -5.13
CA LEU A 38 11.22 6.50 -4.48
C LEU A 38 10.28 5.35 -4.87
N ALA A 39 10.09 5.12 -6.18
CA ALA A 39 9.17 4.12 -6.67
C ALA A 39 9.60 2.69 -6.27
N GLU A 40 10.89 2.36 -6.39
CA GLU A 40 11.41 1.06 -5.98
C GLU A 40 11.27 0.80 -4.48
N LYS A 41 11.59 1.81 -3.64
CA LYS A 41 11.42 1.72 -2.18
C LYS A 41 9.95 1.53 -1.80
N SER A 42 9.07 2.29 -2.44
CA SER A 42 7.63 2.24 -2.19
C SER A 42 7.02 0.89 -2.56
N LEU A 43 7.43 0.30 -3.69
CA LEU A 43 7.00 -1.04 -4.12
C LEU A 43 7.49 -2.13 -3.16
N ARG A 44 8.73 -2.02 -2.67
CA ARG A 44 9.26 -2.96 -1.67
C ARG A 44 8.45 -2.90 -0.38
N GLN A 45 8.17 -1.69 0.12
CA GLN A 45 7.34 -1.49 1.32
C GLN A 45 5.93 -2.01 1.12
N THR A 46 5.31 -1.77 -0.03
CA THR A 46 3.98 -2.30 -0.39
C THR A 46 3.94 -3.83 -0.26
N ARG A 47 4.99 -4.54 -0.73
CA ARG A 47 5.07 -6.00 -0.60
C ARG A 47 5.15 -6.47 0.85
N ILE A 48 5.98 -5.81 1.67
CA ILE A 48 6.11 -6.10 3.10
C ILE A 48 4.78 -5.86 3.82
N PHE A 49 4.15 -4.72 3.53
CA PHE A 49 2.87 -4.36 4.12
C PHE A 49 1.76 -5.35 3.73
N GLY A 50 1.77 -5.84 2.48
CA GLY A 50 0.86 -6.90 2.05
C GLY A 50 1.04 -8.21 2.81
N ALA A 51 2.29 -8.61 3.08
CA ALA A 51 2.56 -9.79 3.91
C ALA A 51 2.07 -9.59 5.36
N ILE A 52 2.28 -8.41 5.94
CA ILE A 52 1.79 -8.07 7.29
C ILE A 52 0.27 -8.11 7.35
N VAL A 53 -0.43 -7.51 6.37
CA VAL A 53 -1.89 -7.54 6.30
C VAL A 53 -2.40 -8.97 6.18
N PHE A 54 -1.77 -9.80 5.34
CA PHE A 54 -2.13 -11.21 5.20
C PHE A 54 -1.98 -12.00 6.50
N ILE A 55 -0.85 -11.83 7.20
CA ILE A 55 -0.62 -12.48 8.50
C ILE A 55 -1.64 -12.01 9.53
N ASN A 56 -1.95 -10.70 9.58
CA ASN A 56 -2.98 -10.17 10.47
C ASN A 56 -4.36 -10.77 10.17
N ILE A 57 -4.74 -10.93 8.90
CA ILE A 57 -6.01 -11.56 8.53
C ILE A 57 -6.09 -12.97 9.12
N ILE A 58 -5.03 -13.77 8.98
CA ILE A 58 -5.00 -15.15 9.51
C ILE A 58 -5.13 -15.13 11.04
N ILE A 59 -4.30 -14.34 11.72
CA ILE A 59 -4.27 -14.30 13.19
C ILE A 59 -5.62 -13.86 13.75
N PHE A 60 -6.16 -12.74 13.26
CA PHE A 60 -7.44 -12.21 13.76
C PHE A 60 -8.63 -13.10 13.38
N SER A 61 -8.58 -13.80 12.24
CA SER A 61 -9.60 -14.79 11.89
C SER A 61 -9.59 -15.95 12.89
N VAL A 62 -8.41 -16.47 13.23
CA VAL A 62 -8.26 -17.57 14.21
C VAL A 62 -8.71 -17.14 15.60
N ILE A 63 -8.26 -15.97 16.07
CA ILE A 63 -8.69 -15.40 17.36
C ILE A 63 -10.21 -15.22 17.41
N SER A 64 -10.79 -14.69 16.33
CA SER A 64 -12.23 -14.49 16.24
C SER A 64 -13.01 -15.81 16.30
N ILE A 65 -12.53 -16.86 15.62
CA ILE A 65 -13.13 -18.20 15.69
C ILE A 65 -13.12 -18.73 17.13
N PHE A 66 -12.00 -18.61 17.86
CA PHE A 66 -11.95 -19.02 19.27
C PHE A 66 -12.97 -18.27 20.12
N HIS A 67 -13.07 -16.96 19.95
CA HIS A 67 -14.08 -16.15 20.66
C HIS A 67 -15.52 -16.54 20.32
N PHE A 68 -15.82 -16.94 19.08
CA PHE A 68 -17.15 -17.47 18.74
C PHE A 68 -17.42 -18.85 19.33
N ILE A 69 -16.40 -19.71 19.40
CA ILE A 69 -16.51 -21.01 20.10
C ILE A 69 -16.78 -20.79 21.59
N ASP A 70 -16.03 -19.90 22.23
CA ASP A 70 -16.22 -19.54 23.64
C ASP A 70 -17.62 -18.96 23.90
N PHE A 71 -18.13 -18.13 22.98
CA PHE A 71 -19.51 -17.66 23.05
C PHE A 71 -20.52 -18.81 22.93
N GLY A 72 -20.28 -19.80 22.06
CA GLY A 72 -21.14 -20.97 21.93
C GLY A 72 -21.17 -21.85 23.18
N ASN A 73 -20.05 -21.94 23.91
CA ASN A 73 -19.92 -22.74 25.11
C ASN A 73 -20.46 -22.04 26.36
N ASP A 74 -20.02 -20.80 26.60
CA ASP A 74 -20.25 -20.09 27.87
C ASP A 74 -21.28 -18.94 27.75
N GLN A 75 -21.80 -18.67 26.54
CA GLN A 75 -22.73 -17.57 26.23
C GLN A 75 -22.27 -16.18 26.68
N THR A 76 -20.96 -16.00 26.85
CA THR A 76 -20.40 -14.75 27.35
C THR A 76 -20.43 -13.67 26.28
N LEU A 77 -21.19 -12.60 26.53
CA LEU A 77 -21.43 -11.51 25.59
C LEU A 77 -20.13 -10.79 25.15
N SER A 78 -19.11 -10.75 26.03
CA SER A 78 -17.79 -10.21 25.68
C SER A 78 -17.10 -11.02 24.59
N SER A 79 -17.19 -12.35 24.60
CA SER A 79 -16.63 -13.22 23.57
C SER A 79 -17.28 -12.98 22.21
N LEU A 80 -18.61 -12.77 22.16
CA LEU A 80 -19.30 -12.39 20.93
C LEU A 80 -18.79 -11.05 20.36
N VAL A 81 -18.67 -10.04 21.22
CA VAL A 81 -18.20 -8.70 20.82
C VAL A 81 -16.77 -8.76 20.31
N LEU A 82 -15.88 -9.48 20.99
CA LEU A 82 -14.48 -9.64 20.57
C LEU A 82 -14.37 -10.38 19.22
N GLY A 83 -15.18 -11.43 19.02
CA GLY A 83 -15.28 -12.13 17.73
C GLY A 83 -15.69 -11.19 16.59
N LEU A 84 -16.75 -10.40 16.79
CA LEU A 84 -17.24 -9.43 15.81
C LEU A 84 -16.23 -8.32 15.53
N LEU A 85 -15.59 -7.77 16.57
CA LEU A 85 -14.54 -6.75 16.41
C LEU A 85 -13.33 -7.29 15.65
N GLY A 86 -12.95 -8.55 15.88
CA GLY A 86 -11.90 -9.24 15.12
C GLY A 86 -12.21 -9.27 13.63
N TRP A 87 -13.43 -9.66 13.23
CA TRP A 87 -13.86 -9.63 11.83
C TRP A 87 -13.97 -8.23 11.26
N ALA A 88 -14.50 -7.27 12.03
CA ALA A 88 -14.56 -5.88 11.60
C ALA A 88 -13.16 -5.32 11.30
N PHE A 89 -12.17 -5.65 12.14
CA PHE A 89 -10.77 -5.28 11.93
C PHE A 89 -10.16 -5.94 10.68
N VAL A 90 -10.44 -7.22 10.45
CA VAL A 90 -10.02 -7.96 9.24
C VAL A 90 -10.57 -7.30 7.97
N ILE A 91 -11.87 -6.98 7.96
CA ILE A 91 -12.54 -6.34 6.83
C ILE A 91 -11.94 -4.94 6.59
N ALA A 92 -11.80 -4.13 7.65
CA ALA A 92 -11.24 -2.79 7.56
C ALA A 92 -9.78 -2.81 7.04
N SER A 93 -8.95 -3.71 7.56
CA SER A 93 -7.56 -3.88 7.14
C SER A 93 -7.46 -4.27 5.67
N THR A 94 -8.33 -5.19 5.22
CA THR A 94 -8.39 -5.64 3.82
C THR A 94 -8.84 -4.52 2.88
N TYR A 95 -9.86 -3.76 3.28
CA TYR A 95 -10.36 -2.61 2.53
C TYR A 95 -9.29 -1.52 2.39
N PHE A 96 -8.64 -1.16 3.51
CA PHE A 96 -7.59 -0.15 3.53
C PHE A 96 -6.40 -0.55 2.66
N TYR A 97 -5.97 -1.81 2.74
CA TYR A 97 -4.91 -2.35 1.89
C TYR A 97 -5.29 -2.28 0.40
N THR A 98 -6.49 -2.73 0.06
CA THR A 98 -6.96 -2.79 -1.32
C THR A 98 -7.06 -1.41 -1.95
N ARG A 99 -7.62 -0.41 -1.26
CA ARG A 99 -7.69 0.95 -1.80
C ARG A 99 -6.32 1.61 -1.79
N ASN A 100 -5.72 1.80 -0.63
CA ASN A 100 -4.60 2.74 -0.51
C ASN A 100 -3.29 2.13 -1.00
N ILE A 101 -3.03 0.86 -0.68
CA ILE A 101 -1.74 0.25 -0.96
C ILE A 101 -1.65 -0.25 -2.41
N LEU A 102 -2.74 -0.81 -2.98
CA LEU A 102 -2.73 -1.23 -4.38
C LEU A 102 -2.82 -0.05 -5.35
N GLU A 103 -3.55 1.02 -5.04
CA GLU A 103 -3.56 2.23 -5.87
C GLU A 103 -2.16 2.86 -5.89
N LYS A 104 -1.51 2.98 -4.73
CA LYS A 104 -0.12 3.46 -4.63
C LYS A 104 0.84 2.58 -5.43
N LYS A 105 0.72 1.25 -5.33
CA LYS A 105 1.52 0.29 -6.12
C LYS A 105 1.39 0.55 -7.63
N LYS A 106 0.15 0.69 -8.13
CA LYS A 106 -0.11 0.94 -9.55
C LYS A 106 0.48 2.27 -10.04
N CYS A 107 0.42 3.32 -9.22
CA CYS A 107 1.06 4.61 -9.51
C CYS A 107 2.59 4.44 -9.62
N MET A 108 3.23 3.80 -8.65
CA MET A 108 4.69 3.60 -8.66
C MET A 108 5.17 2.75 -9.84
N GLU A 109 4.38 1.74 -10.24
CA GLU A 109 4.65 0.96 -11.45
C GLU A 109 4.55 1.80 -12.73
N ARG A 110 3.57 2.73 -12.82
CA ARG A 110 3.45 3.66 -13.94
C ARG A 110 4.65 4.61 -14.02
N VAL A 111 5.05 5.19 -12.89
CA VAL A 111 6.21 6.08 -12.80
C VAL A 111 7.49 5.36 -13.26
N LEU A 112 7.71 4.12 -12.82
CA LEU A 112 8.86 3.33 -13.29
C LEU A 112 8.81 3.02 -14.79
N LYS A 113 7.62 2.77 -15.36
CA LYS A 113 7.48 2.57 -16.81
C LYS A 113 7.80 3.85 -17.59
N LEU A 114 7.34 5.01 -17.13
CA LEU A 114 7.65 6.31 -17.75
C LEU A 114 9.16 6.60 -17.72
N LEU A 115 9.81 6.35 -16.59
CA LEU A 115 11.27 6.52 -16.46
C LEU A 115 12.06 5.55 -17.35
N LYS A 116 11.60 4.30 -17.48
CA LYS A 116 12.20 3.34 -18.42
C LYS A 116 11.99 3.72 -19.89
N ALA A 117 10.82 4.23 -20.24
CA ALA A 117 10.53 4.71 -21.59
C ALA A 117 11.45 5.89 -21.96
N ARG A 118 11.70 6.79 -21.01
CA ARG A 118 12.71 7.86 -21.16
C ARG A 118 14.11 7.30 -21.42
N GLU A 119 14.57 6.33 -20.63
CA GLU A 119 15.89 5.70 -20.83
C GLU A 119 16.02 5.08 -22.22
N GLN A 120 14.96 4.46 -22.75
CA GLN A 120 14.94 3.91 -24.11
C GLN A 120 14.91 4.99 -25.19
N TYR A 121 14.19 6.09 -24.98
CA TYR A 121 14.09 7.22 -25.92
C TYR A 121 15.39 8.03 -26.02
N ILE A 122 16.12 8.19 -24.91
CA ILE A 122 17.41 8.90 -24.89
C ILE A 122 18.56 8.00 -25.36
N GLY A 123 18.44 6.69 -25.15
CA GLY A 123 19.43 5.70 -25.58
C GLY A 123 19.31 5.27 -27.06
N SER A 124 18.27 5.72 -27.77
CA SER A 124 18.05 5.50 -29.21
C SER A 124 18.44 6.71 -30.03
#